data_AF-A0A966F911-F1
#
_entry.id   AF-A0A966F911-F1
#
_cell.length_a   1.000
_cell.length_b   1.000
_cell.length_c   1.000
_cell.angle_alpha   90.00
_cell.angle_beta   90.00
_cell.angle_gamma   90.00
#
_symmetry.space_group_name_H-M   'P 1'
#
loop_
_entity.id
_entity.type
_entity.pdbx_description
1 polymer ?
#
loop_
_entity_poly.entity_id
_entity_poly.type
_entity_poly.pdbx_seq_one_letter_code
_entity_poly.pdbx_strand_id
1 'polypeptide(L)'
;MATIRKTEGGIEYLFGLLKEKTKTVTRAAFWKIPHKTPQEDICLKIGRYNKNGFAPDTLEVENPKSELTLDNEEFQKLLAFLSENYEPFKKGVKEYIPIDEKFDHQQVKHLKAIFADPDKQKVLDFIAKNNILPEDLIASLQNQTRINAVREFENMLDQNLVEQKWQEWLKNNDWVLGSEFVRILDEREIDTANITDYLMQAYDGFLDIIEIKRPEGSLRYWADAQDHGNYVPSADLTKAITQATKYIYEVEREANSVKFLERVGNVKTIKPRCILIFGRSNDWNNEQREAFRILNSSYHNLTIMTYDHVLSRAKRILGIDEPEKINQNTDIEEVNIADIPF
;
A
#
# COMPACT_ATOMS: atom_id res chain seq x y z
N MET A 1 -23.63 -21.96 -7.47
CA MET A 1 -24.64 -21.30 -8.32
C MET A 1 -25.89 -22.16 -8.37
N ALA A 2 -27.05 -21.60 -8.09
CA ALA A 2 -28.31 -22.35 -8.14
C ALA A 2 -28.75 -22.52 -9.60
N THR A 3 -29.12 -23.73 -10.00
CA THR A 3 -29.47 -24.06 -11.39
C THR A 3 -30.98 -23.99 -11.59
N ILE A 4 -31.43 -23.15 -12.53
CA ILE A 4 -32.84 -23.11 -12.95
C ILE A 4 -33.14 -24.40 -13.73
N ARG A 5 -34.23 -25.07 -13.36
CA ARG A 5 -34.70 -26.32 -13.99
C ARG A 5 -36.07 -26.10 -14.60
N LYS A 6 -36.48 -26.98 -15.52
CA LYS A 6 -37.81 -26.97 -16.15
C LYS A 6 -38.58 -28.25 -15.81
N THR A 7 -39.87 -28.14 -15.54
CA THR A 7 -40.77 -29.30 -15.46
C THR A 7 -41.12 -29.81 -16.87
N GLU A 8 -41.74 -30.99 -16.97
CA GLU A 8 -42.27 -31.51 -18.24
C GLU A 8 -43.29 -30.55 -18.89
N GLY A 9 -44.03 -29.78 -18.08
CA GLY A 9 -44.95 -28.73 -18.52
C GLY A 9 -44.27 -27.39 -18.85
N GLY A 10 -42.93 -27.34 -18.88
CA GLY A 10 -42.17 -26.14 -19.22
C GLY A 10 -42.04 -25.09 -18.11
N ILE A 11 -42.51 -25.38 -16.89
CA ILE A 11 -42.43 -24.44 -15.76
C ILE A 11 -41.00 -24.36 -15.25
N GLU A 12 -40.44 -23.15 -15.24
CA GLU A 12 -39.14 -22.86 -14.67
C GLU A 12 -39.21 -22.81 -13.14
N TYR A 13 -38.27 -23.49 -12.48
CA TYR A 13 -38.16 -23.51 -11.03
C TYR A 13 -36.71 -23.49 -10.54
N LEU A 14 -36.51 -22.95 -9.34
CA LEU A 14 -35.23 -22.82 -8.66
C LEU A 14 -35.36 -23.33 -7.22
N PHE A 15 -34.54 -24.31 -6.84
CA PHE A 15 -34.50 -24.82 -5.47
C PHE A 15 -33.31 -24.25 -4.70
N GLY A 16 -33.58 -23.84 -3.46
CA GLY A 16 -32.60 -23.47 -2.45
C GLY A 16 -32.69 -24.39 -1.24
N LEU A 17 -31.55 -24.91 -0.77
CA LEU A 17 -31.44 -25.63 0.49
C LEU A 17 -31.33 -24.62 1.64
N LEU A 18 -32.28 -24.63 2.57
CA LEU A 18 -32.26 -23.74 3.75
C LEU A 18 -31.58 -24.40 4.95
N LYS A 19 -31.85 -25.70 5.18
CA LYS A 19 -31.27 -26.46 6.30
C LYS A 19 -31.29 -27.95 6.03
N GLU A 20 -30.22 -28.64 6.39
CA GLU A 20 -30.12 -30.09 6.29
C GLU A 20 -29.83 -30.70 7.66
N LYS A 21 -30.62 -31.71 8.06
CA LYS A 21 -30.41 -32.52 9.28
C LYS A 21 -30.29 -33.99 8.89
N THR A 22 -30.01 -34.85 9.88
CA THR A 22 -29.89 -36.30 9.69
C THR A 22 -31.15 -36.93 9.10
N LYS A 23 -32.34 -36.50 9.54
CA LYS A 23 -33.63 -37.08 9.12
C LYS A 23 -34.47 -36.19 8.22
N THR A 24 -34.23 -34.88 8.21
CA THR A 24 -35.08 -33.91 7.50
C THR A 24 -34.29 -32.85 6.74
N VAL A 25 -34.90 -32.30 5.71
CA VAL A 25 -34.36 -31.25 4.85
C VAL A 25 -35.39 -30.12 4.74
N THR A 26 -34.96 -28.88 4.92
CA THR A 26 -35.78 -27.69 4.69
C THR A 26 -35.35 -27.03 3.39
N ARG A 27 -36.29 -26.84 2.47
CA ARG A 27 -36.04 -26.28 1.13
C ARG A 27 -36.96 -25.08 0.88
N ALA A 28 -36.45 -24.13 0.11
CA ALA A 28 -37.23 -23.10 -0.55
C ALA A 28 -37.25 -23.40 -2.06
N ALA A 29 -38.38 -23.15 -2.71
CA ALA A 29 -38.52 -23.28 -4.15
C ALA A 29 -39.19 -22.03 -4.71
N PHE A 30 -38.58 -21.42 -5.72
CA PHE A 30 -39.25 -20.49 -6.59
C PHE A 30 -39.73 -21.22 -7.84
N TRP A 31 -40.88 -20.86 -8.37
CA TRP A 31 -41.27 -21.23 -9.72
C TRP A 31 -42.05 -20.09 -10.38
N LYS A 32 -41.96 -20.05 -11.70
CA LYS A 32 -42.70 -19.10 -12.53
C LYS A 32 -44.04 -19.69 -12.95
N ILE A 33 -45.10 -18.89 -12.89
CA ILE A 33 -46.37 -19.24 -13.52
C ILE A 33 -46.39 -18.57 -14.90
N PRO A 34 -46.39 -19.34 -16.00
CA PRO A 34 -46.45 -18.76 -17.33
C PRO A 34 -47.87 -18.27 -17.62
N HIS A 35 -47.99 -16.99 -18.01
CA HIS A 35 -49.25 -16.43 -18.49
C HIS A 35 -49.23 -16.28 -20.01
N LYS A 36 -50.43 -16.20 -20.61
CA LYS A 36 -50.58 -15.88 -22.05
C LYS A 36 -50.28 -14.39 -22.34
N THR A 37 -50.19 -13.59 -21.29
CA THR A 37 -49.80 -12.17 -21.31
C THR A 37 -48.32 -12.03 -20.94
N PRO A 38 -47.68 -10.87 -21.16
CA PRO A 38 -46.27 -10.62 -20.78
C PRO A 38 -46.00 -10.64 -19.27
N GLN A 39 -46.99 -10.96 -18.45
CA GLN A 39 -46.89 -10.97 -16.99
C GLN A 39 -46.23 -12.28 -16.54
N GLU A 40 -45.22 -12.16 -15.68
CA GLU A 40 -44.58 -13.30 -15.02
C GLU A 40 -44.90 -13.25 -13.52
N ASP A 41 -45.64 -14.23 -13.02
CA ASP A 41 -45.90 -14.38 -11.60
C ASP A 41 -44.88 -15.36 -10.99
N ILE A 42 -44.35 -15.02 -9.81
CA ILE A 42 -43.40 -15.86 -9.07
C ILE A 42 -44.03 -16.31 -7.77
N CYS A 43 -43.97 -17.60 -7.48
CA CYS A 43 -44.45 -18.17 -6.22
C CYS A 43 -43.29 -18.71 -5.38
N LEU A 44 -43.50 -18.76 -4.06
CA LEU A 44 -42.53 -19.28 -3.10
C LEU A 44 -43.14 -20.45 -2.32
N LYS A 45 -42.46 -21.60 -2.33
CA LYS A 45 -42.76 -22.72 -1.45
C LYS A 45 -41.62 -22.87 -0.45
N ILE A 46 -41.96 -22.91 0.83
CA ILE A 46 -41.03 -23.28 1.89
C ILE A 46 -41.60 -24.52 2.55
N GLY A 47 -40.81 -25.58 2.58
CA GLY A 47 -41.23 -26.84 3.16
C GLY A 47 -40.11 -27.57 3.87
N ARG A 48 -40.50 -28.41 4.82
CA ARG A 48 -39.61 -29.38 5.47
C ARG A 48 -40.06 -30.80 5.16
N TYR A 49 -39.10 -31.59 4.71
CA TYR A 49 -39.31 -32.92 4.15
C TYR A 49 -38.43 -33.98 4.83
N ASN A 50 -38.87 -35.23 4.83
CA ASN A 50 -38.11 -36.38 5.32
C ASN A 50 -37.03 -36.80 4.31
N LYS A 51 -35.83 -37.14 4.79
CA LYS A 51 -34.70 -37.56 3.93
C LYS A 51 -34.60 -39.07 3.77
N ASN A 52 -34.90 -39.81 4.82
CA ASN A 52 -34.62 -41.24 4.92
C ASN A 52 -35.89 -42.00 5.36
N GLY A 53 -36.16 -43.15 4.76
CA GLY A 53 -37.31 -44.01 5.08
C GLY A 53 -37.99 -44.57 3.84
N PHE A 54 -39.15 -45.21 4.01
CA PHE A 54 -39.96 -45.77 2.92
C PHE A 54 -40.60 -44.71 1.99
N ALA A 55 -40.58 -43.43 2.39
CA ALA A 55 -41.13 -42.32 1.62
C ALA A 55 -40.26 -41.04 1.77
N PRO A 56 -39.07 -41.00 1.16
CA PRO A 56 -38.24 -39.80 1.13
C PRO A 56 -38.93 -38.65 0.37
N ASP A 57 -38.53 -37.42 0.66
CA ASP A 57 -39.10 -36.17 0.11
C ASP A 57 -40.60 -35.95 0.42
N THR A 58 -41.16 -36.67 1.39
CA THR A 58 -42.50 -36.38 1.95
C THR A 58 -42.45 -35.33 3.05
N LEU A 59 -43.58 -34.67 3.35
CA LEU A 59 -43.67 -33.67 4.42
C LEU A 59 -43.28 -34.26 5.79
N GLU A 60 -42.55 -33.49 6.60
CA GLU A 60 -42.22 -33.88 8.00
C GLU A 60 -43.50 -34.02 8.84
N VAL A 61 -44.47 -33.12 8.65
CA VAL A 61 -45.77 -33.13 9.33
C VAL A 61 -46.88 -32.82 8.32
N GLU A 62 -47.94 -33.62 8.30
CA GLU A 62 -49.07 -33.41 7.39
C GLU A 62 -50.19 -32.55 7.99
N ASN A 63 -50.29 -32.46 9.33
CA ASN A 63 -51.28 -31.63 10.01
C ASN A 63 -50.73 -30.98 11.32
N PRO A 64 -50.52 -29.65 11.35
CA PRO A 64 -50.54 -28.75 10.19
C PRO A 64 -49.42 -29.11 9.20
N LYS A 65 -49.62 -28.83 7.91
CA LYS A 65 -48.61 -29.13 6.89
C LYS A 65 -47.32 -28.39 7.21
N SER A 66 -46.19 -29.10 7.18
CA SER A 66 -44.85 -28.51 7.25
C SER A 66 -44.39 -27.89 5.93
N GLU A 67 -45.34 -27.52 5.07
CA GLU A 67 -45.15 -26.85 3.78
C GLU A 67 -46.13 -25.69 3.67
N LEU A 68 -45.58 -24.52 3.35
CA LEU A 68 -46.31 -23.30 3.06
C LEU A 68 -46.00 -22.89 1.63
N THR A 69 -47.05 -22.66 0.85
CA THR A 69 -46.95 -22.08 -0.49
C THR A 69 -47.54 -20.68 -0.42
N LEU A 70 -46.74 -19.70 -0.83
CA LEU A 70 -47.16 -18.34 -1.05
C LEU A 70 -47.38 -18.14 -2.54
N ASP A 71 -48.57 -17.70 -2.92
CA ASP A 71 -48.81 -17.23 -4.28
C ASP A 71 -48.03 -15.93 -4.57
N ASN A 72 -48.19 -15.39 -5.78
CA ASN A 72 -47.47 -14.17 -6.15
C ASN A 72 -47.86 -12.97 -5.27
N GLU A 73 -49.13 -12.80 -4.93
CA GLU A 73 -49.58 -11.67 -4.11
C GLU A 73 -49.05 -11.79 -2.68
N GLU A 74 -49.17 -12.97 -2.08
CA GLU A 74 -48.65 -13.26 -0.74
C GLU A 74 -47.12 -13.14 -0.69
N PHE A 75 -46.41 -13.58 -1.74
CA PHE A 75 -44.98 -13.44 -1.83
C PHE A 75 -44.55 -11.98 -1.95
N GLN A 76 -45.23 -11.17 -2.77
CA GLN A 76 -44.98 -9.72 -2.83
C GLN A 76 -45.25 -9.04 -1.48
N LYS A 77 -46.31 -9.43 -0.76
CA LYS A 77 -46.59 -8.91 0.60
C LYS A 77 -45.52 -9.32 1.61
N LEU A 78 -44.97 -10.54 1.51
CA LEU A 78 -43.83 -10.95 2.34
C LEU A 78 -42.59 -10.11 2.04
N LEU A 79 -42.30 -9.84 0.76
CA LEU A 79 -41.19 -8.98 0.37
C LEU A 79 -41.38 -7.55 0.89
N ALA A 80 -42.60 -7.00 0.80
CA ALA A 80 -42.93 -5.71 1.38
C ALA A 80 -42.73 -5.71 2.91
N PHE A 81 -43.26 -6.73 3.61
CA PHE A 81 -43.08 -6.87 5.05
C PHE A 81 -41.60 -6.93 5.46
N LEU A 82 -40.79 -7.73 4.77
CA LEU A 82 -39.35 -7.81 5.03
C LEU A 82 -38.66 -6.48 4.75
N SER A 83 -39.03 -5.80 3.66
CA SER A 83 -38.46 -4.50 3.28
C SER A 83 -38.82 -3.40 4.27
N GLU A 84 -40.00 -3.45 4.88
CA GLU A 84 -40.45 -2.46 5.86
C GLU A 84 -39.92 -2.72 7.26
N ASN A 85 -39.78 -3.99 7.65
CA ASN A 85 -39.59 -4.39 9.05
C ASN A 85 -38.20 -5.00 9.35
N TYR A 86 -37.42 -5.34 8.34
CA TYR A 86 -36.04 -5.80 8.51
C TYR A 86 -35.07 -4.71 8.02
N GLU A 87 -34.39 -4.05 8.98
CA GLU A 87 -33.52 -2.89 8.73
C GLU A 87 -32.56 -3.03 7.53
N PRO A 88 -31.89 -4.18 7.29
CA PRO A 88 -31.08 -4.38 6.10
C PRO A 88 -31.85 -4.20 4.77
N PHE A 89 -33.04 -4.80 4.63
CA PHE A 89 -33.84 -4.63 3.42
C PHE A 89 -34.41 -3.22 3.30
N LYS A 90 -34.77 -2.58 4.41
CA LYS A 90 -35.26 -1.19 4.46
C LYS A 90 -34.25 -0.18 3.90
N LYS A 91 -32.97 -0.43 4.13
CA LYS A 91 -31.86 0.40 3.61
C LYS A 91 -31.45 0.01 2.18
N GLY A 92 -32.18 -0.90 1.52
CA GLY A 92 -31.87 -1.38 0.18
C GLY A 92 -30.58 -2.22 0.11
N VAL A 93 -30.10 -2.71 1.25
CA VAL A 93 -28.81 -3.40 1.36
C VAL A 93 -28.97 -4.83 0.87
N LYS A 94 -28.30 -5.15 -0.24
CA LYS A 94 -28.28 -6.50 -0.83
C LYS A 94 -27.25 -7.42 -0.19
N GLU A 95 -26.19 -6.85 0.37
CA GLU A 95 -25.10 -7.54 1.09
C GLU A 95 -24.60 -6.65 2.23
N TYR A 96 -24.33 -7.22 3.41
CA TYR A 96 -23.84 -6.47 4.59
C TYR A 96 -22.69 -7.21 5.28
N ILE A 97 -21.80 -6.46 5.93
CA ILE A 97 -20.74 -6.99 6.79
C ILE A 97 -21.22 -6.85 8.25
N PRO A 98 -21.54 -7.95 8.95
CA PRO A 98 -21.76 -7.89 10.39
C PRO A 98 -20.42 -7.56 11.06
N ILE A 99 -20.35 -6.44 11.76
CA ILE A 99 -19.23 -6.15 12.66
C ILE A 99 -19.61 -6.78 14.01
N ASP A 100 -19.20 -8.02 14.23
CA ASP A 100 -19.25 -8.66 15.54
C ASP A 100 -17.85 -8.67 16.18
N GLU A 101 -17.75 -9.09 17.45
CA GLU A 101 -16.50 -9.07 18.22
C GLU A 101 -15.36 -9.92 17.60
N LYS A 102 -15.61 -10.67 16.52
CA LYS A 102 -14.64 -11.56 15.89
C LYS A 102 -14.58 -11.30 14.38
N PHE A 103 -13.68 -10.39 13.99
CA PHE A 103 -13.22 -10.31 12.61
C PHE A 103 -12.68 -11.68 12.15
N ASP A 104 -13.47 -12.42 11.37
CA ASP A 104 -13.12 -13.73 10.84
C ASP A 104 -12.54 -13.67 9.41
N HIS A 105 -11.98 -14.78 8.93
CA HIS A 105 -11.39 -14.85 7.60
C HIS A 105 -12.39 -14.60 6.46
N GLN A 106 -13.70 -14.82 6.66
CA GLN A 106 -14.71 -14.56 5.63
C GLN A 106 -15.03 -13.07 5.53
N GLN A 107 -15.12 -12.37 6.66
CA GLN A 107 -15.33 -10.92 6.71
C GLN A 107 -14.13 -10.17 6.09
N VAL A 108 -12.89 -10.64 6.34
CA VAL A 108 -11.70 -10.09 5.67
C VAL A 108 -11.77 -10.28 4.15
N LYS A 109 -12.24 -11.44 3.66
CA LYS A 109 -12.42 -11.66 2.22
C LYS A 109 -13.47 -10.74 1.61
N HIS A 110 -14.60 -10.51 2.29
CA HIS A 110 -15.61 -9.55 1.82
C HIS A 110 -15.07 -8.12 1.78
N LEU A 111 -14.38 -7.66 2.83
CA LEU A 111 -13.74 -6.34 2.83
C LEU A 111 -12.74 -6.20 1.68
N LYS A 112 -11.90 -7.21 1.46
CA LYS A 112 -10.96 -7.22 0.32
C LYS A 112 -11.68 -7.18 -1.03
N ALA A 113 -12.81 -7.87 -1.16
CA ALA A 113 -13.59 -7.87 -2.40
C ALA A 113 -14.15 -6.47 -2.71
N ILE A 114 -14.64 -5.74 -1.71
CA ILE A 114 -15.13 -4.35 -1.87
C ILE A 114 -14.05 -3.44 -2.44
N PHE A 115 -12.81 -3.54 -1.93
CA PHE A 115 -11.70 -2.70 -2.40
C PHE A 115 -11.00 -3.24 -3.66
N ALA A 116 -11.29 -4.48 -4.08
CA ALA A 116 -10.79 -5.08 -5.31
C ALA A 116 -11.72 -4.85 -6.52
N ASP A 117 -12.89 -4.22 -6.31
CA ASP A 117 -13.85 -3.92 -7.36
C ASP A 117 -13.24 -2.96 -8.42
N PRO A 118 -13.51 -3.17 -9.73
CA PRO A 118 -13.11 -2.24 -10.79
C PRO A 118 -13.55 -0.80 -10.54
N ASP A 119 -14.70 -0.60 -9.89
CA ASP A 119 -15.27 0.70 -9.51
C ASP A 119 -14.77 1.23 -8.15
N LYS A 120 -13.65 0.70 -7.61
CA LYS A 120 -13.06 1.13 -6.33
C LYS A 120 -12.93 2.65 -6.15
N GLN A 121 -12.78 3.40 -7.25
CA GLN A 121 -12.71 4.86 -7.19
C GLN A 121 -14.01 5.48 -6.67
N LYS A 122 -15.18 4.96 -7.08
CA LYS A 122 -16.48 5.44 -6.58
C LYS A 122 -16.62 5.20 -5.08
N VAL A 123 -16.10 4.05 -4.60
CA VAL A 123 -16.08 3.71 -3.18
C VAL A 123 -15.15 4.67 -2.41
N LEU A 124 -13.96 4.94 -2.93
CA LEU A 124 -13.02 5.90 -2.34
C LEU A 124 -13.60 7.32 -2.29
N ASP A 125 -14.21 7.78 -3.38
CA ASP A 125 -14.84 9.11 -3.47
C ASP A 125 -16.00 9.23 -2.47
N PHE A 126 -16.80 8.17 -2.30
CA PHE A 126 -17.87 8.13 -1.30
C PHE A 126 -17.32 8.18 0.13
N ILE A 127 -16.25 7.40 0.41
CA ILE A 127 -15.56 7.41 1.71
C ILE A 127 -15.03 8.80 2.03
N ALA A 128 -14.34 9.43 1.08
CA ALA A 128 -13.73 10.74 1.24
C ALA A 128 -14.79 11.83 1.41
N LYS A 129 -15.81 11.88 0.52
CA LYS A 129 -16.86 12.89 0.55
C LYS A 129 -17.68 12.89 1.85
N ASN A 130 -17.88 11.73 2.45
CA ASN A 130 -18.67 11.58 3.66
C ASN A 130 -17.81 11.51 4.93
N ASN A 131 -16.48 11.71 4.84
CA ASN A 131 -15.54 11.61 5.96
C ASN A 131 -15.72 10.33 6.78
N ILE A 132 -15.90 9.19 6.10
CA ILE A 132 -16.22 7.91 6.77
C ILE A 132 -15.04 7.44 7.63
N LEU A 133 -13.81 7.72 7.19
CA LEU A 133 -12.60 7.39 7.92
C LEU A 133 -12.15 8.59 8.76
N PRO A 134 -12.05 8.45 10.10
CA PRO A 134 -11.48 9.47 10.96
C PRO A 134 -10.02 9.79 10.56
N GLU A 135 -9.60 11.04 10.72
CA GLU A 135 -8.23 11.48 10.39
C GLU A 135 -7.17 10.64 11.11
N ASP A 136 -7.37 10.35 12.41
CA ASP A 136 -6.46 9.53 13.21
C ASP A 136 -6.30 8.11 12.66
N LEU A 137 -7.36 7.53 12.09
CA LEU A 137 -7.30 6.21 11.48
C LEU A 137 -6.50 6.25 10.18
N ILE A 138 -6.70 7.28 9.34
CA ILE A 138 -5.93 7.47 8.11
C ILE A 138 -4.44 7.63 8.45
N ALA A 139 -4.13 8.50 9.41
CA ALA A 139 -2.76 8.73 9.88
C ALA A 139 -2.15 7.44 10.44
N SER A 140 -2.90 6.68 11.25
CA SER A 140 -2.45 5.41 11.82
C SER A 140 -2.16 4.35 10.73
N LEU A 141 -3.02 4.25 9.71
CA LEU A 141 -2.81 3.33 8.59
C LEU A 141 -1.58 3.72 7.75
N GLN A 142 -1.41 5.01 7.45
CA GLN A 142 -0.23 5.52 6.76
C GLN A 142 1.04 5.27 7.57
N ASN A 143 1.01 5.55 8.88
CA ASN A 143 2.13 5.31 9.78
C ASN A 143 2.48 3.82 9.84
N GLN A 144 1.49 2.94 9.93
CA GLN A 144 1.70 1.48 9.92
C GLN A 144 2.35 1.00 8.62
N THR A 145 1.91 1.53 7.47
CA THR A 145 2.53 1.24 6.17
C THR A 145 4.00 1.66 6.16
N ARG A 146 4.33 2.85 6.67
CA ARG A 146 5.72 3.32 6.74
C ARG A 146 6.58 2.50 7.72
N ILE A 147 6.04 2.10 8.86
CA ILE A 147 6.71 1.19 9.81
C ILE A 147 7.02 -0.15 9.13
N ASN A 148 6.08 -0.70 8.36
CA ASN A 148 6.31 -1.94 7.61
C ASN A 148 7.38 -1.76 6.54
N ALA A 149 7.40 -0.62 5.85
CA ALA A 149 8.45 -0.29 4.89
C ALA A 149 9.83 -0.19 5.56
N VAL A 150 9.95 0.42 6.74
CA VAL A 150 11.22 0.46 7.48
C VAL A 150 11.69 -0.95 7.87
N ARG A 151 10.78 -1.82 8.33
CA ARG A 151 11.13 -3.22 8.61
C ARG A 151 11.57 -3.98 7.36
N GLU A 152 10.94 -3.71 6.22
CA GLU A 152 11.35 -4.25 4.93
C GLU A 152 12.76 -3.76 4.56
N PHE A 153 13.05 -2.46 4.72
CA PHE A 153 14.39 -1.89 4.53
C PHE A 153 15.42 -2.64 5.36
N GLU A 154 15.18 -2.80 6.67
CA GLU A 154 16.07 -3.52 7.58
C GLU A 154 16.32 -4.96 7.09
N ASN A 155 15.27 -5.68 6.71
CA ASN A 155 15.41 -7.04 6.17
C ASN A 155 16.17 -7.06 4.83
N MET A 156 16.00 -6.04 3.98
CA MET A 156 16.73 -5.92 2.71
C MET A 156 18.22 -5.65 2.94
N LEU A 157 18.58 -4.94 4.02
CA LEU A 157 19.96 -4.65 4.39
C LEU A 157 20.75 -5.88 4.82
N ASP A 158 20.07 -6.93 5.27
CA ASP A 158 20.67 -8.23 5.60
C ASP A 158 20.77 -9.15 4.38
N GLN A 159 20.36 -8.67 3.20
CA GLN A 159 20.34 -9.42 1.95
C GLN A 159 21.28 -8.78 0.93
N ASN A 160 22.00 -9.63 0.19
CA ASN A 160 22.88 -9.17 -0.89
C ASN A 160 22.11 -8.88 -2.19
N LEU A 161 21.14 -7.97 -2.13
CA LEU A 161 20.24 -7.63 -3.23
C LEU A 161 20.94 -6.83 -4.34
N VAL A 162 20.43 -6.98 -5.56
CA VAL A 162 20.86 -6.17 -6.72
C VAL A 162 20.31 -4.74 -6.62
N GLU A 163 21.01 -3.79 -7.25
CA GLU A 163 20.69 -2.36 -7.24
C GLU A 163 19.24 -2.05 -7.65
N GLN A 164 18.72 -2.75 -8.67
CA GLN A 164 17.33 -2.60 -9.11
C GLN A 164 16.31 -2.78 -7.98
N LYS A 165 16.57 -3.66 -7.00
CA LYS A 165 15.65 -3.85 -5.86
C LYS A 165 15.63 -2.65 -4.93
N TRP A 166 16.77 -2.02 -4.73
CA TRP A 166 16.87 -0.77 -3.97
C TRP A 166 16.19 0.38 -4.71
N GLN A 167 16.35 0.44 -6.03
CA GLN A 167 15.64 1.42 -6.86
C GLN A 167 14.11 1.21 -6.82
N GLU A 168 13.62 -0.02 -6.92
CA GLU A 168 12.17 -0.29 -6.80
C GLU A 168 11.64 0.13 -5.42
N TRP A 169 12.38 -0.19 -4.36
CA TRP A 169 11.98 0.12 -2.99
C TRP A 169 11.99 1.63 -2.71
N LEU A 170 13.05 2.35 -3.08
CA LEU A 170 13.16 3.81 -2.86
C LEU A 170 12.13 4.58 -3.68
N LYS A 171 11.80 4.14 -4.90
CA LYS A 171 10.73 4.75 -5.70
C LYS A 171 9.37 4.69 -5.00
N ASN A 172 9.07 3.58 -4.33
CA ASN A 172 7.80 3.38 -3.63
C ASN A 172 7.78 4.00 -2.23
N ASN A 173 8.94 4.39 -1.70
CA ASN A 173 9.12 4.89 -0.33
C ASN A 173 9.96 6.18 -0.29
N ASP A 174 9.79 7.06 -1.28
CA ASP A 174 10.56 8.29 -1.46
C ASP A 174 10.54 9.23 -0.24
N TRP A 175 9.50 9.13 0.59
CA TRP A 175 9.38 9.82 1.88
C TRP A 175 10.60 9.61 2.80
N VAL A 176 11.35 8.51 2.68
CA VAL A 176 12.56 8.29 3.48
C VAL A 176 13.68 9.28 3.16
N LEU A 177 13.64 9.88 1.98
CA LEU A 177 14.56 10.93 1.57
C LEU A 177 14.18 12.29 2.16
N GLY A 178 13.08 12.37 2.91
CA GLY A 178 12.66 13.57 3.65
C GLY A 178 11.87 14.57 2.81
N SER A 179 11.68 15.77 3.36
CA SER A 179 10.91 16.84 2.70
C SER A 179 11.67 17.57 1.61
N GLU A 180 12.84 17.07 1.21
CA GLU A 180 13.67 17.68 0.17
C GLU A 180 13.02 17.51 -1.22
N PHE A 181 12.05 16.59 -1.36
CA PHE A 181 11.46 16.19 -2.64
C PHE A 181 9.93 16.29 -2.66
N VAL A 182 9.41 16.79 -3.78
CA VAL A 182 7.96 16.88 -4.05
C VAL A 182 7.48 15.63 -4.78
N ARG A 183 8.20 15.21 -5.82
CA ARG A 183 7.90 14.01 -6.61
C ARG A 183 9.10 13.53 -7.41
N ILE A 184 9.15 12.23 -7.64
CA ILE A 184 9.97 11.61 -8.68
C ILE A 184 9.33 11.88 -10.05
N LEU A 185 10.13 12.20 -11.05
CA LEU A 185 9.69 12.39 -12.43
C LEU A 185 9.67 11.05 -13.17
N ASP A 186 8.78 10.91 -14.15
CA ASP A 186 8.75 9.71 -15.00
C ASP A 186 9.98 9.62 -15.94
N GLU A 187 10.61 10.77 -16.21
CA GLU A 187 11.85 10.87 -16.99
C GLU A 187 13.08 10.55 -16.13
N ARG A 188 14.05 9.88 -16.77
CA ARG A 188 15.35 9.51 -16.19
C ARG A 188 16.53 9.83 -17.10
N GLU A 189 16.27 9.97 -18.40
CA GLU A 189 17.25 10.25 -19.42
C GLU A 189 17.51 11.75 -19.50
N ILE A 190 18.68 12.18 -19.05
CA ILE A 190 19.15 13.55 -19.27
C ILE A 190 19.39 13.72 -20.77
N ASP A 191 20.15 12.79 -21.35
CA ASP A 191 20.41 12.66 -22.77
C ASP A 191 20.50 11.17 -23.17
N THR A 192 20.89 10.87 -24.41
CA THR A 192 20.99 9.51 -24.94
C THR A 192 22.05 8.62 -24.27
N ALA A 193 23.02 9.21 -23.57
CA ALA A 193 24.14 8.52 -22.94
C ALA A 193 24.07 8.54 -21.40
N ASN A 194 23.31 9.46 -20.82
CA ASN A 194 23.26 9.72 -19.39
C ASN A 194 21.85 9.44 -18.84
N ILE A 195 21.70 8.24 -18.29
CA ILE A 195 20.46 7.75 -17.67
C ILE A 195 20.69 7.68 -16.16
N THR A 196 19.89 8.45 -15.43
CA THR A 196 19.93 8.51 -13.96
C THR A 196 19.02 7.45 -13.34
N ASP A 197 19.16 7.20 -12.04
CA ASP A 197 18.16 6.40 -11.33
C ASP A 197 16.84 7.15 -11.22
N TYR A 198 16.89 8.40 -10.75
CA TYR A 198 15.75 9.32 -10.76
C TYR A 198 16.17 10.75 -11.08
N LEU A 199 15.31 11.41 -11.86
CA LEU A 199 15.13 12.85 -11.81
C LEU A 199 13.95 13.16 -10.89
N MET A 200 14.06 14.23 -10.13
CA MET A 200 13.02 14.62 -9.17
C MET A 200 12.82 16.12 -9.15
N GLN A 201 11.62 16.55 -8.78
CA GLN A 201 11.38 17.93 -8.41
C GLN A 201 11.60 18.08 -6.91
N ALA A 202 12.60 18.88 -6.54
CA ALA A 202 12.86 19.27 -5.16
C ALA A 202 11.80 20.23 -4.62
N TYR A 203 11.76 20.40 -3.29
CA TYR A 203 10.79 21.25 -2.59
C TYR A 203 10.80 22.72 -3.03
N ASP A 204 11.97 23.21 -3.48
CA ASP A 204 12.19 24.55 -4.03
C ASP A 204 11.76 24.68 -5.50
N GLY A 205 11.28 23.58 -6.09
CA GLY A 205 10.73 23.52 -7.44
C GLY A 205 11.76 23.27 -8.54
N PHE A 206 13.03 23.04 -8.20
CA PHE A 206 14.11 22.74 -9.14
C PHE A 206 14.28 21.24 -9.37
N LEU A 207 14.92 20.90 -10.49
CA LEU A 207 15.24 19.53 -10.86
C LEU A 207 16.52 19.11 -10.13
N ASP A 208 16.41 18.04 -9.37
CA ASP A 208 17.54 17.38 -8.71
C ASP A 208 17.63 15.92 -9.15
N ILE A 209 18.73 15.28 -8.78
CA ILE A 209 19.12 13.94 -9.23
C ILE A 209 19.27 13.04 -8.02
N ILE A 210 18.83 11.79 -8.13
CA ILE A 210 19.24 10.74 -7.19
C ILE A 210 20.03 9.70 -7.98
N GLU A 211 21.17 9.34 -7.42
CA GLU A 211 22.00 8.24 -7.88
C GLU A 211 22.16 7.23 -6.74
N ILE A 212 21.99 5.95 -7.05
CA ILE A 212 22.01 4.84 -6.11
C ILE A 212 23.09 3.87 -6.53
N LYS A 213 23.89 3.43 -5.57
CA LYS A 213 24.76 2.26 -5.71
C LYS A 213 24.44 1.28 -4.61
N ARG A 214 24.24 0.01 -4.96
CA ARG A 214 23.90 -1.06 -4.00
C ARG A 214 24.75 -1.00 -2.70
N PRO A 215 24.16 -1.29 -1.52
CA PRO A 215 24.84 -1.14 -0.24
C PRO A 215 25.96 -2.15 -0.01
N GLU A 216 25.76 -3.37 -0.52
CA GLU A 216 26.67 -4.51 -0.36
C GLU A 216 27.25 -4.95 -1.70
N GLY A 217 28.32 -5.73 -1.65
CA GLY A 217 29.03 -6.26 -2.82
C GLY A 217 30.54 -6.04 -2.70
N SER A 218 31.20 -5.77 -3.82
CA SER A 218 32.62 -5.40 -3.82
C SER A 218 32.87 -3.90 -3.60
N LEU A 219 31.81 -3.09 -3.45
CA LEU A 219 31.91 -1.65 -3.30
C LEU A 219 32.36 -1.28 -1.89
N ARG A 220 33.38 -0.43 -1.79
CA ARG A 220 33.88 0.07 -0.50
C ARG A 220 33.63 1.56 -0.36
N TYR A 221 33.34 2.04 0.86
CA TYR A 221 33.21 3.48 1.10
C TYR A 221 34.58 4.15 1.26
N TRP A 222 35.35 3.68 2.23
CA TRP A 222 36.72 4.12 2.50
C TRP A 222 37.73 3.20 1.80
N ALA A 223 38.91 3.73 1.47
CA ALA A 223 40.04 2.89 1.08
C ALA A 223 40.54 2.03 2.25
N ASP A 224 41.16 0.89 1.95
CA ASP A 224 41.66 -0.04 2.98
C ASP A 224 42.76 0.56 3.85
N ALA A 225 43.59 1.42 3.26
CA ALA A 225 44.66 2.12 3.94
C ALA A 225 44.31 3.60 4.08
N GLN A 226 44.60 4.14 5.27
CA GLN A 226 44.60 5.58 5.49
C GLN A 226 45.79 6.23 4.78
N ASP A 227 45.64 7.50 4.43
CA ASP A 227 46.72 8.33 3.90
C ASP A 227 47.10 9.40 4.93
N HIS A 228 48.31 9.31 5.48
CA HIS A 228 48.80 10.19 6.55
C HIS A 228 47.81 10.30 7.75
N GLY A 229 47.16 9.19 8.11
CA GLY A 229 46.16 9.13 9.19
C GLY A 229 44.75 9.55 8.79
N ASN A 230 44.51 9.92 7.52
CA ASN A 230 43.19 10.34 7.04
C ASN A 230 42.45 9.18 6.36
N TYR A 231 41.15 9.08 6.63
CA TYR A 231 40.25 8.25 5.85
C TYR A 231 40.00 8.89 4.49
N VAL A 232 40.34 8.17 3.43
CA VAL A 232 40.20 8.64 2.05
C VAL A 232 39.11 7.86 1.31
N PRO A 233 38.29 8.52 0.46
CA PRO A 233 37.30 7.84 -0.37
C PRO A 233 37.93 6.69 -1.16
N SER A 234 37.24 5.55 -1.23
CA SER A 234 37.69 4.44 -2.06
C SER A 234 37.63 4.82 -3.55
N ALA A 235 38.24 3.99 -4.41
CA ALA A 235 38.09 4.11 -5.86
C ALA A 235 36.63 3.93 -6.31
N ASP A 236 35.83 3.13 -5.59
CA ASP A 236 34.42 2.89 -5.94
C ASP A 236 33.56 4.10 -5.61
N LEU A 237 33.74 4.68 -4.42
CA LEU A 237 33.07 5.91 -4.03
C LEU A 237 33.47 7.07 -4.96
N THR A 238 34.75 7.17 -5.31
CA THR A 238 35.26 8.18 -6.25
C THR A 238 34.60 8.06 -7.63
N LYS A 239 34.43 6.83 -8.16
CA LYS A 239 33.69 6.59 -9.41
C LYS A 239 32.23 7.02 -9.32
N ALA A 240 31.56 6.70 -8.21
CA ALA A 240 30.16 7.08 -7.99
C ALA A 240 29.99 8.61 -7.88
N ILE A 241 30.88 9.29 -7.16
CA ILE A 241 30.93 10.77 -7.09
C ILE A 241 31.15 11.37 -8.47
N THR A 242 32.08 10.79 -9.25
CA THR A 242 32.36 11.25 -10.62
C THR A 242 31.12 11.11 -11.51
N GLN A 243 30.40 9.99 -11.41
CA GLN A 243 29.15 9.77 -12.14
C GLN A 243 28.06 10.77 -11.74
N ALA A 244 27.82 10.96 -10.44
CA ALA A 244 26.85 11.92 -9.93
C ALA A 244 27.16 13.36 -10.40
N THR A 245 28.44 13.76 -10.35
CA THR A 245 28.89 15.09 -10.80
C THR A 245 28.72 15.24 -12.31
N LYS A 246 28.95 14.18 -13.09
CA LYS A 246 28.70 14.17 -14.53
C LYS A 246 27.22 14.42 -14.84
N TYR A 247 26.31 13.78 -14.12
CA TYR A 247 24.88 13.99 -14.31
C TYR A 247 24.42 15.42 -13.98
N ILE A 248 24.93 16.01 -12.90
CA ILE A 248 24.72 17.44 -12.59
C ILE A 248 25.11 18.31 -13.80
N TYR A 249 26.31 18.09 -14.33
CA TYR A 249 26.83 18.84 -15.48
C TYR A 249 25.97 18.66 -16.74
N GLU A 250 25.51 17.44 -17.04
CA GLU A 250 24.67 17.20 -18.22
C GLU A 250 23.28 17.82 -18.09
N VAL A 251 22.68 17.83 -16.90
CA VAL A 251 21.43 18.58 -16.67
C VAL A 251 21.66 20.08 -16.86
N GLU A 252 22.78 20.63 -16.37
CA GLU A 252 23.12 22.03 -16.61
C GLU A 252 23.27 22.36 -18.11
N ARG A 253 23.83 21.44 -18.90
CA ARG A 253 23.94 21.60 -20.36
C ARG A 253 22.58 21.61 -21.05
N GLU A 254 21.65 20.78 -20.59
CA GLU A 254 20.28 20.71 -21.10
C GLU A 254 19.37 21.81 -20.53
N ALA A 255 19.87 22.73 -19.71
CA ALA A 255 19.03 23.68 -18.98
C ALA A 255 18.20 24.62 -19.88
N ASN A 256 18.68 24.89 -21.11
CA ASN A 256 17.98 25.72 -22.11
C ASN A 256 17.31 24.89 -23.22
N SER A 257 17.29 23.56 -23.10
CA SER A 257 16.70 22.66 -24.07
C SER A 257 15.19 22.58 -23.86
N VAL A 258 14.41 23.20 -24.75
CA VAL A 258 12.94 23.18 -24.71
C VAL A 258 12.41 21.73 -24.68
N LYS A 259 13.03 20.85 -25.48
CA LYS A 259 12.65 19.43 -25.52
C LYS A 259 12.89 18.75 -24.18
N PHE A 260 14.04 18.98 -23.54
CA PHE A 260 14.31 18.40 -22.23
C PHE A 260 13.32 18.94 -21.18
N LEU A 261 13.11 20.26 -21.16
CA LEU A 261 12.15 20.90 -20.24
C LEU A 261 10.74 20.32 -20.39
N GLU A 262 10.26 20.09 -21.61
CA GLU A 262 8.96 19.43 -21.84
C GLU A 262 8.93 18.00 -21.27
N ARG A 263 9.98 17.19 -21.49
CA ARG A 263 10.09 15.82 -20.96
C ARG A 263 10.06 15.78 -19.44
N VAL A 264 10.68 16.76 -18.77
CA VAL A 264 10.70 16.86 -17.30
C VAL A 264 9.51 17.65 -16.73
N GLY A 265 8.48 17.92 -17.54
CA GLY A 265 7.27 18.61 -17.08
C GLY A 265 7.47 20.08 -16.72
N ASN A 266 8.37 20.76 -17.42
CA ASN A 266 8.77 22.16 -17.22
C ASN A 266 9.35 22.47 -15.83
N VAL A 267 9.92 21.48 -15.16
CA VAL A 267 10.68 21.68 -13.92
C VAL A 267 11.96 22.48 -14.23
N LYS A 268 12.30 23.44 -13.37
CA LYS A 268 13.46 24.32 -13.57
C LYS A 268 14.76 23.55 -13.34
N THR A 269 15.69 23.61 -14.27
CA THR A 269 16.93 22.80 -14.30
C THR A 269 18.18 23.58 -13.89
N ILE A 270 18.01 24.74 -13.26
CA ILE A 270 19.12 25.60 -12.85
C ILE A 270 19.75 25.05 -11.58
N LYS A 271 21.07 24.85 -11.60
CA LYS A 271 21.87 24.39 -10.44
C LYS A 271 21.30 23.11 -9.80
N PRO A 272 21.19 22.03 -10.58
CA PRO A 272 20.72 20.76 -10.06
C PRO A 272 21.65 20.25 -8.96
N ARG A 273 21.08 19.69 -7.92
CA ARG A 273 21.80 18.94 -6.88
C ARG A 273 21.68 17.46 -7.14
N CYS A 274 22.57 16.67 -6.55
CA CYS A 274 22.50 15.22 -6.55
C CYS A 274 22.55 14.66 -5.13
N ILE A 275 21.66 13.73 -4.82
CA ILE A 275 21.83 12.81 -3.69
C ILE A 275 22.41 11.50 -4.21
N LEU A 276 23.61 11.16 -3.74
CA LEU A 276 24.24 9.87 -3.97
C LEU A 276 24.02 8.95 -2.77
N ILE A 277 23.30 7.85 -2.94
CA ILE A 277 23.12 6.81 -1.92
C ILE A 277 24.14 5.70 -2.17
N PHE A 278 25.10 5.53 -1.27
CA PHE A 278 26.25 4.65 -1.46
C PHE A 278 26.69 3.97 -0.17
N GLY A 279 26.77 2.64 -0.18
CA GLY A 279 27.42 1.84 0.86
C GLY A 279 26.73 1.83 2.23
N ARG A 280 27.40 1.17 3.18
CA ARG A 280 26.98 1.03 4.58
C ARG A 280 27.95 1.76 5.52
N SER A 281 27.42 2.22 6.65
CA SER A 281 28.15 2.85 7.75
C SER A 281 27.86 2.22 9.11
N ASN A 282 27.25 1.04 9.13
CA ASN A 282 26.92 0.29 10.35
C ASN A 282 28.16 -0.16 11.14
N ASP A 283 29.31 -0.29 10.48
CA ASP A 283 30.59 -0.70 11.06
C ASP A 283 31.58 0.47 11.27
N TRP A 284 31.16 1.71 11.00
CA TRP A 284 32.05 2.86 11.10
C TRP A 284 32.36 3.27 12.54
N ASN A 285 33.65 3.48 12.81
CA ASN A 285 34.13 4.12 14.03
C ASN A 285 33.90 5.65 14.02
N ASN A 286 34.22 6.32 15.14
CA ASN A 286 34.00 7.77 15.27
C ASN A 286 34.83 8.59 14.28
N GLU A 287 36.08 8.19 14.00
CA GLU A 287 36.97 8.89 13.06
C GLU A 287 36.43 8.80 11.62
N GLN A 288 35.87 7.66 11.21
CA GLN A 288 35.21 7.49 9.91
C GLN A 288 33.95 8.35 9.79
N ARG A 289 33.18 8.48 10.88
CA ARG A 289 32.00 9.36 10.93
C ARG A 289 32.39 10.84 10.82
N GLU A 290 33.48 11.23 11.47
CA GLU A 290 34.03 12.59 11.37
C GLU A 290 34.55 12.86 9.96
N ALA A 291 35.36 11.95 9.40
CA ALA A 291 35.85 12.05 8.03
C ALA A 291 34.71 12.12 7.01
N PHE A 292 33.63 11.36 7.22
CA PHE A 292 32.41 11.45 6.41
C PHE A 292 31.80 12.85 6.48
N ARG A 293 31.66 13.43 7.68
CA ARG A 293 31.08 14.77 7.86
C ARG A 293 31.91 15.83 7.13
N ILE A 294 33.24 15.76 7.24
CA ILE A 294 34.18 16.67 6.54
C ILE A 294 34.04 16.52 5.03
N LEU A 295 34.15 15.29 4.52
CA LEU A 295 34.02 14.98 3.09
C LEU A 295 32.70 15.50 2.54
N ASN A 296 31.58 15.18 3.20
CA ASN A 296 30.26 15.55 2.72
C ASN A 296 30.03 17.07 2.75
N SER A 297 30.63 17.78 3.71
CA SER A 297 30.55 19.25 3.79
C SER A 297 31.35 19.98 2.71
N SER A 298 32.30 19.29 2.05
CA SER A 298 33.10 19.87 0.97
C SER A 298 32.33 20.02 -0.35
N TYR A 299 31.19 19.35 -0.48
CA TYR A 299 30.35 19.39 -1.67
C TYR A 299 29.23 20.41 -1.54
N HIS A 300 29.04 21.22 -2.59
CA HIS A 300 27.95 22.22 -2.64
C HIS A 300 26.67 21.70 -3.32
N ASN A 301 26.82 20.91 -4.39
CA ASN A 301 25.70 20.39 -5.18
C ASN A 301 25.56 18.85 -5.09
N LEU A 302 26.33 18.21 -4.22
CA LEU A 302 26.29 16.76 -4.02
C LEU A 302 26.12 16.48 -2.53
N THR A 303 25.19 15.60 -2.19
CA THR A 303 25.03 15.05 -0.84
C THR A 303 25.19 13.55 -0.92
N ILE A 304 26.12 12.98 -0.16
CA ILE A 304 26.32 11.54 -0.06
C ILE A 304 25.59 11.04 1.18
N MET A 305 24.82 9.96 1.02
CA MET A 305 24.17 9.24 2.11
C MET A 305 24.53 7.76 2.03
N THR A 306 24.67 7.11 3.18
CA THR A 306 24.72 5.63 3.24
C THR A 306 23.31 5.10 3.41
N TYR A 307 23.12 3.81 3.19
CA TYR A 307 21.81 3.18 3.45
C TYR A 307 21.43 3.26 4.93
N ASP A 308 22.41 3.25 5.84
CA ASP A 308 22.15 3.42 7.27
C ASP A 308 21.75 4.88 7.58
N HIS A 309 22.30 5.89 6.89
CA HIS A 309 21.81 7.28 7.00
C HIS A 309 20.36 7.43 6.52
N VAL A 310 19.99 6.76 5.42
CA VAL A 310 18.60 6.76 4.92
C VAL A 310 17.68 6.05 5.92
N LEU A 311 18.08 4.90 6.46
CA LEU A 311 17.33 4.17 7.47
C LEU A 311 17.14 5.01 8.75
N SER A 312 18.20 5.63 9.28
CA SER A 312 18.11 6.51 10.43
C SER A 312 17.17 7.70 10.16
N ARG A 313 17.25 8.31 8.97
CA ARG A 313 16.31 9.38 8.57
C ARG A 313 14.87 8.88 8.59
N ALA A 314 14.59 7.70 8.04
CA ALA A 314 13.26 7.10 8.04
C ALA A 314 12.73 6.83 9.45
N LYS A 315 13.57 6.27 10.34
CA LYS A 315 13.21 6.01 11.74
C LYS A 315 12.90 7.30 12.51
N ARG A 316 13.68 8.36 12.30
CA ARG A 316 13.43 9.70 12.88
C ARG A 316 12.11 10.28 12.44
N ILE A 317 11.78 10.19 11.15
CA ILE A 317 10.50 10.67 10.61
C ILE A 317 9.32 9.96 11.30
N LEU A 318 9.48 8.69 11.66
CA LEU A 318 8.44 7.92 12.34
C LEU A 318 8.47 8.03 13.88
N GLY A 319 9.47 8.71 14.45
CA GLY A 319 9.64 8.78 15.90
C GLY A 319 9.89 7.42 16.56
N ILE A 320 10.47 6.46 15.83
CA ILE A 320 10.76 5.09 16.31
C ILE A 320 12.24 4.90 16.69
N ASP A 321 13.05 5.96 16.64
CA ASP A 321 14.39 5.91 17.20
C ASP A 321 14.28 5.67 18.71
N GLU A 322 14.89 4.59 19.20
CA GLU A 322 15.22 4.49 20.62
C GLU A 322 16.16 5.66 20.94
N PRO A 323 15.88 6.47 21.97
CA PRO A 323 16.81 7.51 22.37
C PRO A 323 18.15 6.83 22.61
N GLU A 324 19.22 7.31 21.97
CA GLU A 324 20.58 6.97 22.37
C GLU A 324 20.60 7.10 23.89
N LYS A 325 20.91 6.01 24.60
CA LYS A 325 21.23 6.09 26.02
C LYS A 325 22.46 6.98 26.10
N ILE A 326 22.23 8.27 26.31
CA ILE A 326 23.26 9.18 26.78
C ILE A 326 23.70 8.55 28.09
N ASN A 327 24.89 7.92 28.07
CA ASN A 327 25.55 7.54 29.30
C ASN A 327 25.74 8.83 30.10
N GLN A 328 24.88 9.06 31.08
CA GLN A 328 24.99 10.14 32.06
C GLN A 328 26.15 9.86 33.03
N ASN A 329 27.35 9.71 32.48
CA ASN A 329 28.61 9.79 33.20
C ASN A 329 29.52 10.73 32.41
N THR A 330 29.22 12.01 32.50
CA THR A 330 30.23 13.06 32.34
C THR A 330 29.88 14.15 33.34
N ASP A 331 30.81 14.39 34.25
CA ASP A 331 30.78 15.49 35.19
C ASP A 331 30.53 16.79 34.42
N ILE A 332 29.49 17.51 34.81
CA ILE A 332 29.13 18.80 34.22
C ILE A 332 30.13 19.83 34.77
N GLU A 333 31.14 20.18 33.99
CA GLU A 333 31.75 21.51 34.11
C GLU A 333 30.86 22.50 33.34
N GLU A 334 30.36 23.51 34.05
CA GLU A 334 29.55 24.61 33.50
C GLU A 334 30.33 25.34 32.39
N VAL A 335 29.90 25.19 31.15
CA VAL A 335 30.38 26.04 30.05
C VAL A 335 29.62 27.36 30.10
N ASN A 336 30.37 28.43 30.35
CA ASN A 336 29.91 29.81 30.45
C ASN A 336 29.37 30.29 29.08
N ILE A 337 28.16 30.85 29.07
CA ILE A 337 27.34 31.19 27.88
C ILE A 337 27.89 32.41 27.10
N ALA A 338 29.13 32.83 27.35
CA ALA A 338 29.70 34.06 26.79
C ALA A 338 30.42 33.90 25.44
N ASP A 339 30.70 32.68 24.95
CA ASP A 339 31.56 32.46 23.77
C ASP A 339 30.89 31.69 22.61
N ILE A 340 29.69 32.10 22.19
CA ILE A 340 29.11 31.65 20.91
C ILE A 340 29.09 32.85 19.94
N PRO A 341 29.98 32.89 18.93
CA PRO A 341 29.87 33.84 17.83
C PRO A 341 28.76 33.38 16.86
N PHE A 342 28.01 34.35 16.35
CA PHE A 342 26.89 34.24 15.40
C PHE A 342 27.12 33.29 14.22
#